data_AF-A0A8J4GC03-F1
#
_entry.id   AF-A0A8J4GC03-F1
#
_cell.length_a   1.000
_cell.length_b   1.000
_cell.length_c   1.000
_cell.angle_alpha   90.00
_cell.angle_beta   90.00
_cell.angle_gamma   90.00
#
_symmetry.space_group_name_H-M   'P 1'
#
loop_
_entity.id
_entity.type
_entity.pdbx_description
1 polymer ?
#
loop_
_entity_poly.entity_id
_entity_poly.type
_entity_poly.pdbx_seq_one_letter_code
_entity_poly.pdbx_strand_id
1 'polypeptide(L)'
;KFEREQTQLRFEILEVEVMQQMCQGMLRLMVGLRLEGSLPEHRSPLPFNAGEQRFEQRFAAFATLPKPLPLSHADYVTSIDPGSHDAAYLMGLAATSFKEARMRCGALAACAPSPDVATGWVRGLERVAATNAVVAGILRAKLVDSGSGSGSGKVKWECDWSLHPYFPAVTLPKAAPPSTSSAAPSAPSAPSG
;
A
#
# COMPACT_ATOMS: atom_id res chain seq x y z
N LYS A 1 -18.91 34.86 -1.95
CA LYS A 1 -19.71 33.65 -2.30
C LYS A 1 -19.06 32.90 -3.45
N PHE A 2 -18.87 33.53 -4.61
CA PHE A 2 -18.18 32.96 -5.78
C PHE A 2 -16.76 32.44 -5.50
N GLU A 3 -15.91 33.20 -4.78
CA GLU A 3 -14.56 32.75 -4.42
C GLU A 3 -14.55 31.51 -3.51
N ARG A 4 -15.51 31.42 -2.59
CA ARG A 4 -15.66 30.28 -1.69
C ARG A 4 -16.08 29.01 -2.46
N GLU A 5 -17.00 29.18 -3.41
CA GLU A 5 -17.43 28.10 -4.31
C GLU A 5 -16.28 27.63 -5.21
N GLN A 6 -15.46 28.56 -5.74
CA GLN A 6 -14.27 28.19 -6.51
C GLN A 6 -13.21 27.44 -5.69
N THR A 7 -12.93 27.88 -4.46
CA THR A 7 -11.99 27.18 -3.57
C THR A 7 -12.49 25.78 -3.23
N GLN A 8 -13.80 25.64 -2.98
CA GLN A 8 -14.42 24.34 -2.72
C GLN A 8 -14.29 23.40 -3.93
N LEU A 9 -14.59 23.87 -5.14
CA LEU A 9 -14.42 23.07 -6.35
C LEU A 9 -12.95 22.67 -6.57
N ARG A 10 -12.01 23.57 -6.30
CA ARG A 10 -10.57 23.25 -6.38
C ARG A 10 -10.18 22.19 -5.36
N PHE A 11 -10.71 22.26 -4.14
CA PHE A 11 -10.49 21.23 -3.13
C PHE A 11 -10.99 19.87 -3.61
N GLU A 12 -12.23 19.79 -4.12
CA GLU A 12 -12.82 18.53 -4.59
C GLU A 12 -12.04 17.91 -5.75
N ILE A 13 -11.60 18.73 -6.72
CA ILE A 13 -10.77 18.25 -7.84
C ILE A 13 -9.43 17.71 -7.31
N LEU A 14 -8.73 18.47 -6.48
CA LEU A 14 -7.45 18.04 -5.90
C LEU A 14 -7.63 16.79 -5.04
N GLU A 15 -8.73 16.68 -4.30
CA GLU A 15 -9.02 15.52 -3.46
C GLU A 15 -9.19 14.27 -4.33
N VAL A 16 -9.98 14.35 -5.41
CA VAL A 16 -10.14 13.23 -6.36
C VAL A 16 -8.79 12.83 -6.98
N GLU A 17 -7.96 13.79 -7.36
CA GLU A 17 -6.63 13.50 -7.93
C GLU A 17 -5.70 12.80 -6.91
N VAL A 18 -5.67 13.28 -5.66
CA VAL A 18 -4.87 12.66 -4.60
C VAL A 18 -5.40 11.26 -4.30
N MET A 19 -6.72 11.09 -4.15
CA MET A 19 -7.34 9.77 -3.94
C MET A 19 -7.05 8.81 -5.09
N GLN A 20 -7.08 9.28 -6.33
CA GLN A 20 -6.74 8.47 -7.49
C GLN A 20 -5.30 7.97 -7.42
N GLN A 21 -4.33 8.84 -7.09
CA GLN A 21 -2.93 8.45 -6.94
C GLN A 21 -2.73 7.47 -5.77
N MET A 22 -3.44 7.68 -4.65
CA MET A 22 -3.41 6.76 -3.51
C MET A 22 -3.96 5.37 -3.89
N CYS A 23 -5.11 5.31 -4.56
CA CYS A 23 -5.69 4.05 -5.06
C CYS A 23 -4.75 3.34 -6.04
N GLN A 24 -4.16 4.07 -6.98
CA GLN A 24 -3.20 3.50 -7.94
C GLN A 24 -1.95 2.97 -7.24
N GLY A 25 -1.40 3.73 -6.29
CA GLY A 25 -0.25 3.31 -5.49
C GLY A 25 -0.55 2.03 -4.72
N MET A 26 -1.71 1.97 -4.05
CA MET A 26 -2.15 0.79 -3.30
C MET A 26 -2.37 -0.41 -4.21
N LEU A 27 -3.04 -0.25 -5.36
CA LEU A 27 -3.25 -1.33 -6.31
C LEU A 27 -1.93 -1.96 -6.75
N ARG A 28 -0.98 -1.13 -7.19
CA ARG A 28 0.33 -1.60 -7.67
C ARG A 28 1.16 -2.24 -6.56
N LEU A 29 1.12 -1.67 -5.36
CA LEU A 29 1.76 -2.27 -4.18
C LEU A 29 1.19 -3.65 -3.88
N MET A 30 -0.14 -3.80 -3.87
CA MET A 30 -0.81 -5.08 -3.59
C MET A 30 -0.52 -6.12 -4.68
N VAL A 31 -0.52 -5.73 -5.96
CA VAL A 31 -0.15 -6.64 -7.05
C VAL A 31 1.32 -7.06 -6.95
N GLY A 32 2.23 -6.14 -6.62
CA GLY A 32 3.64 -6.46 -6.38
C GLY A 32 3.83 -7.43 -5.20
N LEU A 33 3.14 -7.20 -4.07
CA LEU A 33 3.17 -8.11 -2.92
C LEU A 33 2.58 -9.49 -3.26
N ARG A 34 1.59 -9.55 -4.16
CA ARG A 34 1.02 -10.81 -4.65
C ARG A 34 2.05 -11.61 -5.45
N LEU A 35 2.78 -10.95 -6.34
CA LEU A 35 3.84 -11.60 -7.14
C LEU A 35 4.94 -12.20 -6.26
N GLU A 36 5.27 -11.54 -5.15
CA GLU A 36 6.23 -12.03 -4.15
C GLU A 36 5.63 -13.05 -3.16
N GLY A 37 4.42 -13.57 -3.41
CA GLY A 37 3.74 -14.51 -2.51
C GLY A 37 3.53 -13.98 -1.08
N SER A 38 3.57 -12.66 -0.90
CA SER A 38 3.57 -11.97 0.38
C SER A 38 2.17 -11.54 0.83
N LEU A 39 1.15 -11.77 -0.01
CA LEU A 39 -0.24 -11.68 0.41
C LEU A 39 -0.67 -12.98 1.12
N PRO A 40 -1.56 -12.90 2.14
CA PRO A 40 -2.11 -14.08 2.76
C PRO A 40 -2.81 -14.97 1.74
N GLU A 41 -2.28 -16.16 1.50
CA GLU A 41 -2.99 -17.20 0.75
C GLU A 41 -4.23 -17.60 1.55
N HIS A 42 -5.40 -17.51 0.92
CA HIS A 42 -6.61 -18.05 1.53
C HIS A 42 -6.45 -19.56 1.69
N ARG A 43 -6.89 -20.11 2.83
CA ARG A 43 -6.89 -21.56 3.05
C ARG A 43 -7.63 -22.24 1.89
N SER A 44 -6.91 -23.06 1.14
CA SER A 44 -7.48 -23.87 0.05
C SER A 44 -7.84 -25.26 0.55
N PRO A 45 -9.01 -25.82 0.18
CA PRO A 45 -10.12 -25.16 -0.52
C PRO A 45 -10.94 -24.30 0.45
N LEU A 46 -11.42 -23.15 -0.04
CA LEU A 46 -12.46 -22.41 0.67
C LEU A 46 -13.79 -23.18 0.51
N PRO A 47 -14.49 -23.50 1.60
CA PRO A 47 -15.53 -24.53 1.56
C PRO A 47 -16.82 -24.16 0.79
N PHE A 48 -17.07 -22.89 0.47
CA PHE A 48 -18.41 -22.46 0.01
C PHE A 48 -18.47 -21.53 -1.21
N ASN A 49 -17.48 -20.65 -1.45
CA ASN A 49 -17.59 -19.62 -2.51
C ASN A 49 -16.40 -19.64 -3.48
N ALA A 50 -16.68 -19.56 -4.78
CA ALA A 50 -15.68 -19.31 -5.82
C ALA A 50 -15.16 -17.86 -5.78
N GLY A 51 -14.07 -17.57 -6.50
CA GLY A 51 -13.48 -16.22 -6.56
C GLY A 51 -14.46 -15.16 -7.08
N GLU A 52 -15.17 -15.47 -8.17
CA GLU A 52 -16.18 -14.62 -8.79
C GLU A 52 -17.34 -14.30 -7.83
N GLN A 53 -17.88 -15.31 -7.13
CA GLN A 53 -18.95 -15.09 -6.16
C GLN A 53 -18.54 -14.15 -5.02
N ARG A 54 -17.27 -14.21 -4.57
CA ARG A 54 -16.74 -13.27 -3.56
C ARG A 54 -16.60 -11.86 -4.12
N PHE A 55 -16.22 -11.72 -5.38
CA PHE A 55 -16.20 -10.43 -6.07
C PHE A 55 -17.62 -9.84 -6.12
N GLU A 56 -18.59 -10.58 -6.64
CA GLU A 56 -19.98 -10.14 -6.75
C GLU A 56 -20.56 -9.75 -5.38
N GLN A 57 -20.33 -10.55 -4.33
CA GLN A 57 -20.77 -10.21 -2.98
C GLN A 57 -20.12 -8.93 -2.44
N ARG A 58 -18.85 -8.69 -2.74
CA ARG A 58 -18.11 -7.51 -2.27
C ARG A 58 -18.53 -6.23 -3.02
N PHE A 59 -18.92 -6.34 -4.27
CA PHE A 59 -19.33 -5.22 -5.12
C PHE A 59 -20.84 -5.12 -5.34
N ALA A 60 -21.65 -5.96 -4.68
CA ALA A 60 -23.10 -5.99 -4.80
C ALA A 60 -23.77 -4.62 -4.56
N ALA A 61 -23.21 -3.80 -3.66
CA ALA A 61 -23.71 -2.45 -3.38
C ALA A 61 -23.69 -1.53 -4.61
N PHE A 62 -22.86 -1.81 -5.60
CA PHE A 62 -22.74 -1.02 -6.82
C PHE A 62 -23.58 -1.57 -7.98
N ALA A 63 -24.12 -2.78 -7.88
CA ALA A 63 -24.79 -3.47 -8.98
C ALA A 63 -26.02 -2.70 -9.53
N THR A 64 -26.63 -1.85 -8.71
CA THR A 64 -27.81 -1.05 -9.10
C THR A 64 -27.46 0.35 -9.62
N LEU A 65 -26.18 0.72 -9.68
CA LEU A 65 -25.79 2.05 -10.17
C LEU A 65 -26.01 2.14 -11.68
N PRO A 66 -26.76 3.15 -12.16
CA PRO A 66 -26.99 3.32 -13.60
C PRO A 66 -25.72 3.80 -14.31
N LYS A 67 -24.92 4.65 -13.66
CA LYS A 67 -23.63 5.17 -14.14
C LYS A 67 -22.71 5.51 -12.95
N PRO A 68 -21.40 5.27 -13.05
CA PRO A 68 -20.74 4.43 -14.06
C PRO A 68 -21.25 2.99 -13.99
N LEU A 69 -21.12 2.23 -15.10
CA LEU A 69 -21.48 0.81 -15.09
C LEU A 69 -20.60 0.06 -14.08
N PRO A 70 -21.16 -0.89 -13.30
CA PRO A 70 -20.38 -1.71 -12.38
C PRO A 70 -19.29 -2.50 -13.11
N LEU A 71 -18.14 -2.64 -12.47
CA LEU A 71 -17.02 -3.43 -12.99
C LEU A 71 -17.38 -4.92 -12.96
N SER A 72 -17.24 -5.63 -14.08
CA SER A 72 -17.44 -7.07 -14.11
C SER A 72 -16.23 -7.81 -13.48
N HIS A 73 -16.44 -9.03 -13.00
CA HIS A 73 -15.34 -9.84 -12.48
C HIS A 73 -14.25 -10.09 -13.54
N ALA A 74 -14.62 -10.27 -14.81
CA ALA A 74 -13.67 -10.47 -15.90
C ALA A 74 -12.80 -9.22 -16.16
N ASP A 75 -13.41 -8.04 -16.16
CA ASP A 75 -12.69 -6.77 -16.30
C ASP A 75 -11.78 -6.53 -15.09
N TYR A 76 -12.24 -6.88 -13.88
CA TYR A 76 -11.43 -6.82 -12.68
C TYR A 76 -10.16 -7.68 -12.81
N VAL A 77 -10.30 -8.97 -13.16
CA VAL A 77 -9.15 -9.88 -13.33
C VAL A 77 -8.16 -9.33 -14.36
N THR A 78 -8.67 -8.81 -15.48
CA THR A 78 -7.85 -8.20 -16.53
C THR A 78 -7.13 -6.94 -16.03
N SER A 79 -7.81 -6.10 -15.25
CA SER A 79 -7.26 -4.83 -14.75
C SER A 79 -6.13 -5.00 -13.73
N ILE A 80 -6.06 -6.15 -13.05
CA ILE A 80 -5.06 -6.46 -12.03
C ILE A 80 -3.97 -7.41 -12.54
N ASP A 81 -4.01 -7.77 -13.83
CA ASP A 81 -2.98 -8.59 -14.46
C ASP A 81 -1.69 -7.76 -14.64
N PRO A 82 -0.57 -8.12 -14.01
CA PRO A 82 0.69 -7.41 -14.18
C PRO A 82 1.33 -7.64 -15.55
N GLY A 83 0.84 -8.59 -16.36
CA GLY A 83 1.43 -8.91 -17.66
C GLY A 83 2.89 -9.37 -17.51
N SER A 84 3.80 -8.73 -18.25
CA SER A 84 5.25 -9.03 -18.21
C SER A 84 6.03 -8.25 -17.14
N HIS A 85 5.35 -7.44 -16.33
CA HIS A 85 6.00 -6.61 -15.32
C HIS A 85 6.33 -7.39 -14.04
N ASP A 86 7.55 -7.22 -13.53
CA ASP A 86 7.97 -7.82 -12.27
C ASP A 86 7.51 -7.01 -11.05
N ALA A 87 7.67 -7.61 -9.86
CA ALA A 87 7.30 -6.96 -8.60
C ALA A 87 8.10 -5.67 -8.36
N ALA A 88 9.40 -5.66 -8.67
CA ALA A 88 10.26 -4.49 -8.43
C ALA A 88 9.79 -3.26 -9.24
N TYR A 89 9.37 -3.47 -10.48
CA TYR A 89 8.78 -2.46 -11.34
C TYR A 89 7.48 -1.91 -10.74
N LEU A 90 6.57 -2.79 -10.32
CA LEU A 90 5.30 -2.39 -9.69
C LEU A 90 5.51 -1.64 -8.38
N MET A 91 6.45 -2.07 -7.54
CA MET A 91 6.83 -1.33 -6.32
C MET A 91 7.39 0.06 -6.64
N GLY A 92 8.14 0.19 -7.73
CA GLY A 92 8.62 1.48 -8.23
C GLY A 92 7.48 2.41 -8.63
N LEU A 93 6.53 1.91 -9.42
CA LEU A 93 5.36 2.68 -9.81
C LEU A 93 4.45 3.04 -8.61
N ALA A 94 4.32 2.13 -7.64
CA ALA A 94 3.60 2.41 -6.40
C ALA A 94 4.25 3.57 -5.64
N ALA A 95 5.57 3.52 -5.46
CA ALA A 95 6.33 4.58 -4.80
C ALA A 95 6.17 5.93 -5.50
N THR A 96 6.19 5.95 -6.83
CA THR A 96 5.96 7.18 -7.62
C THR A 96 4.56 7.73 -7.37
N SER A 97 3.51 6.91 -7.47
CA SER A 97 2.13 7.39 -7.22
C SER A 97 1.94 7.93 -5.80
N PHE A 98 2.53 7.30 -4.78
CA PHE A 98 2.45 7.83 -3.42
C PHE A 98 3.22 9.15 -3.26
N LYS A 99 4.36 9.33 -3.94
CA LYS A 99 5.07 10.62 -3.98
C LYS A 99 4.23 11.71 -4.64
N GLU A 100 3.60 11.41 -5.77
CA GLU A 100 2.69 12.34 -6.46
C GLU A 100 1.51 12.74 -5.56
N ALA A 101 0.88 11.76 -4.89
CA ALA A 101 -0.20 12.01 -3.93
C ALA A 101 0.27 12.96 -2.81
N ARG A 102 1.44 12.69 -2.24
CA ARG A 102 2.03 13.53 -1.19
C ARG A 102 2.33 14.95 -1.66
N MET A 103 2.93 15.11 -2.84
CA MET A 103 3.26 16.45 -3.38
C MET A 103 2.01 17.33 -3.55
N ARG A 104 0.88 16.73 -3.92
CA ARG A 104 -0.40 17.42 -4.09
C ARG A 104 -1.11 17.74 -2.78
N CYS A 105 -0.77 17.07 -1.67
CA CYS A 105 -1.41 17.32 -0.37
C CYS A 105 -1.19 18.76 0.13
N GLY A 106 -0.08 19.42 -0.21
CA GLY A 106 0.15 20.82 0.17
C GLY A 106 -0.85 21.78 -0.47
N ALA A 107 -1.13 21.61 -1.77
CA ALA A 107 -2.15 22.37 -2.48
C ALA A 107 -3.56 22.05 -1.97
N LEU A 108 -3.83 20.77 -1.70
CA LEU A 108 -5.10 20.32 -1.13
C LEU A 108 -5.37 20.95 0.24
N ALA A 109 -4.37 20.98 1.13
CA ALA A 109 -4.47 21.58 2.45
C ALA A 109 -4.73 23.10 2.37
N ALA A 110 -4.11 23.79 1.41
CA ALA A 110 -4.32 25.22 1.19
C ALA A 110 -5.76 25.55 0.73
N CYS A 111 -6.43 24.59 0.10
CA CYS A 111 -7.82 24.74 -0.36
C CYS A 111 -8.84 24.13 0.62
N ALA A 112 -8.42 23.63 1.79
CA ALA A 112 -9.28 22.90 2.69
C ALA A 112 -10.48 23.74 3.19
N PRO A 113 -11.69 23.14 3.29
CA PRO A 113 -12.89 23.85 3.72
C PRO A 113 -12.87 24.27 5.20
N SER A 114 -12.02 23.62 6.01
CA SER A 114 -11.80 23.96 7.42
C SER A 114 -10.39 23.58 7.88
N PRO A 115 -9.90 24.18 8.98
CA PRO A 115 -8.62 23.78 9.59
C PRO A 115 -8.59 22.31 10.00
N ASP A 116 -9.70 21.77 10.52
CA ASP A 116 -9.79 20.37 10.93
C ASP A 116 -9.61 19.41 9.73
N VAL A 117 -10.16 19.75 8.57
CA VAL A 117 -9.94 18.98 7.34
C VAL A 117 -8.48 19.09 6.90
N ALA A 118 -7.87 20.27 6.97
CA ALA A 118 -6.45 20.43 6.63
C ALA A 118 -5.54 19.59 7.56
N THR A 119 -5.71 19.72 8.88
CA THR A 119 -4.79 19.13 9.87
C THR A 119 -5.10 17.70 10.25
N GLY A 120 -6.35 17.27 10.07
CA GLY A 120 -6.80 15.90 10.33
C GLY A 120 -6.76 15.05 9.05
N TRP A 121 -7.67 15.34 8.12
CA TRP A 121 -7.86 14.57 6.90
C TRP A 121 -6.66 14.64 5.95
N VAL A 122 -6.32 15.84 5.47
CA VAL A 122 -5.27 16.03 4.45
C VAL A 122 -3.90 15.65 5.02
N ARG A 123 -3.58 16.06 6.25
CA ARG A 123 -2.33 15.69 6.91
C ARG A 123 -2.24 14.19 7.21
N GLY A 124 -3.36 13.54 7.52
CA GLY A 124 -3.44 12.08 7.64
C GLY A 124 -3.06 11.39 6.33
N LEU A 125 -3.68 11.84 5.24
CA LEU A 125 -3.43 11.35 3.89
C LEU A 125 -1.98 11.55 3.45
N GLU A 126 -1.41 12.73 3.72
CA GLU A 126 0.00 13.05 3.44
C GLU A 126 0.95 12.08 4.16
N ARG A 127 0.70 11.82 5.45
CA ARG A 127 1.54 10.90 6.25
C ARG A 127 1.45 9.46 5.74
N VAL A 128 0.26 9.01 5.36
CA VAL A 128 0.08 7.67 4.75
C VAL A 128 0.82 7.59 3.42
N ALA A 129 0.64 8.59 2.54
CA ALA A 129 1.33 8.66 1.26
C ALA A 129 2.87 8.64 1.43
N ALA A 130 3.40 9.44 2.36
CA ALA A 130 4.82 9.48 2.66
C ALA A 130 5.35 8.11 3.14
N THR A 131 4.64 7.48 4.07
CA THR A 131 5.01 6.18 4.64
C THR A 131 5.00 5.10 3.55
N ASN A 132 3.93 5.04 2.77
CA ASN A 132 3.77 4.02 1.73
C ASN A 132 4.76 4.21 0.58
N ALA A 133 5.11 5.46 0.24
CA ALA A 133 6.18 5.75 -0.72
C ALA A 133 7.54 5.19 -0.28
N VAL A 134 7.87 5.35 1.00
CA VAL A 134 9.12 4.82 1.58
C VAL A 134 9.11 3.30 1.58
N VAL A 135 8.02 2.68 2.04
CA VAL A 135 7.90 1.22 2.07
C VAL A 135 8.00 0.62 0.68
N ALA A 136 7.25 1.13 -0.29
CA ALA A 136 7.34 0.66 -1.68
C ALA A 136 8.76 0.82 -2.24
N GLY A 137 9.45 1.93 -1.91
CA GLY A 137 10.85 2.14 -2.27
C GLY A 137 11.81 1.12 -1.66
N ILE A 138 11.66 0.80 -0.36
CA ILE A 138 12.46 -0.21 0.33
C ILE A 138 12.23 -1.59 -0.27
N LEU A 139 10.97 -1.95 -0.53
CA LEU A 139 10.63 -3.24 -1.14
C LEU A 139 11.25 -3.36 -2.54
N ARG A 140 11.15 -2.31 -3.36
CA ARG A 140 11.82 -2.26 -4.65
C ARG A 140 13.33 -2.47 -4.52
N ALA A 141 13.99 -1.73 -3.63
CA ALA A 141 15.44 -1.84 -3.46
C ALA A 141 15.86 -3.27 -3.07
N LYS A 142 15.15 -3.88 -2.11
CA LYS A 142 15.40 -5.27 -1.70
C LYS A 142 15.26 -6.27 -2.85
N LEU A 143 14.26 -6.09 -3.72
CA LEU A 143 14.04 -6.97 -4.86
C LEU A 143 15.15 -6.81 -5.92
N VAL A 144 15.62 -5.58 -6.15
CA VAL A 144 16.74 -5.30 -7.07
C VAL A 144 18.06 -5.86 -6.52
N ASP A 145 18.34 -5.65 -5.23
CA ASP A 145 19.60 -6.08 -4.59
C ASP A 145 19.69 -7.61 -4.45
N SER A 146 18.56 -8.30 -4.33
CA SER A 146 18.52 -9.77 -4.22
C SER A 146 18.79 -10.48 -5.55
N GLY A 147 18.95 -9.74 -6.67
CA GLY A 147 19.34 -10.28 -7.98
C GLY A 147 18.41 -11.38 -8.54
N SER A 148 17.23 -11.55 -7.94
CA SER A 148 16.38 -12.72 -8.11
C SER A 148 14.93 -12.27 -8.28
N GLY A 149 14.42 -12.42 -9.51
CA GLY A 149 13.03 -12.17 -9.86
C GLY A 149 12.02 -13.18 -9.30
N SER A 150 12.32 -13.85 -8.16
CA SER A 150 11.37 -14.76 -7.50
C SER A 150 11.76 -15.23 -6.08
N GLY A 151 12.84 -14.72 -5.47
CA GLY A 151 13.48 -15.39 -4.33
C GLY A 151 13.55 -14.64 -3.00
N SER A 152 13.15 -13.38 -2.92
CA SER A 152 13.14 -12.67 -1.63
C SER A 152 11.91 -13.13 -0.84
N GLY A 153 12.06 -14.21 -0.07
CA GLY A 153 10.99 -14.88 0.68
C GLY A 153 9.94 -13.94 1.31
N LYS A 154 8.70 -14.45 1.39
CA LYS A 154 7.48 -13.75 1.82
C LYS A 154 7.78 -12.58 2.78
N VAL A 155 7.57 -11.36 2.28
CA VAL A 155 7.72 -10.15 3.08
C VAL A 155 6.56 -10.09 4.06
N LYS A 156 6.86 -10.04 5.36
CA LYS A 156 5.86 -9.68 6.35
C LYS A 156 5.61 -8.16 6.29
N TRP A 157 4.35 -7.77 6.28
CA TRP A 157 3.89 -6.37 6.28
C TRP A 157 2.59 -6.27 7.07
N GLU A 158 2.30 -5.08 7.59
CA GLU A 158 1.11 -4.80 8.40
C GLU A 158 0.44 -3.51 7.91
N CYS A 159 -0.86 -3.38 8.17
CA CYS A 159 -1.65 -2.19 7.88
C CYS A 159 -2.02 -1.47 9.17
N ASP A 160 -1.72 -0.19 9.25
CA ASP A 160 -2.19 0.70 10.29
C ASP A 160 -3.19 1.72 9.72
N TRP A 161 -4.37 1.80 10.32
CA TRP A 161 -5.46 2.71 9.94
C TRP A 161 -5.56 3.93 10.86
N SER A 162 -4.64 4.09 11.81
CA SER A 162 -4.64 5.19 12.79
C SER A 162 -4.47 6.57 12.16
N LEU A 163 -3.84 6.66 10.98
CA LEU A 163 -3.50 7.92 10.33
C LEU A 163 -4.57 8.43 9.37
N HIS A 164 -5.34 7.56 8.73
CA HIS A 164 -6.38 7.92 7.77
C HIS A 164 -7.46 6.82 7.67
N PRO A 165 -8.75 7.17 7.63
CA PRO A 165 -9.83 6.18 7.66
C PRO A 165 -9.93 5.35 6.37
N TYR A 166 -9.50 5.89 5.23
CA TYR A 166 -9.67 5.22 3.92
C TYR A 166 -8.41 4.56 3.38
N PHE A 167 -7.22 4.91 3.89
CA PHE A 167 -5.96 4.39 3.37
C PHE A 167 -5.07 3.94 4.52
N PRO A 168 -4.60 2.69 4.53
CA PRO A 168 -3.70 2.22 5.56
C PRO A 168 -2.27 2.73 5.31
N ALA A 169 -1.58 3.06 6.39
CA ALA A 169 -0.13 3.10 6.39
C ALA A 169 0.40 1.66 6.41
N VAL A 170 1.15 1.30 5.37
CA VAL A 170 1.80 0.00 5.27
C VAL A 170 3.12 0.08 6.02
N THR A 171 3.36 -0.87 6.91
CA THR A 171 4.59 -0.93 7.71
C THR A 171 5.30 -2.26 7.54
N LEU A 172 6.63 -2.23 7.54
CA LEU A 172 7.48 -3.41 7.54
C LEU A 172 7.97 -3.68 8.97
N PRO A 173 8.10 -4.95 9.39
CA PRO A 173 8.71 -5.29 10.67
C PRO A 173 10.08 -4.64 10.79
N LYS A 174 10.34 -4.04 11.95
CA LYS A 174 11.67 -3.53 12.27
C LYS A 174 12.66 -4.69 12.22
N ALA A 175 13.74 -4.55 11.45
CA ALA A 175 14.81 -5.55 11.45
C ALA A 175 15.31 -5.73 12.89
N ALA A 176 15.35 -6.99 13.36
CA ALA A 176 15.89 -7.29 14.67
C ALA A 176 17.35 -6.78 14.73
N PRO A 177 17.79 -6.16 15.84
CA PRO A 177 19.19 -5.81 15.99
C PRO A 177 20.05 -7.09 15.87
N PRO A 178 21.24 -7.01 15.26
CA PRO A 178 22.13 -8.16 15.17
C PRO A 178 22.41 -8.64 16.60
N SER A 179 22.05 -9.89 16.89
CA SER A 179 22.40 -10.51 18.16
C SER A 179 23.92 -10.51 18.25
N THR A 180 24.49 -9.70 19.15
CA THR A 180 25.88 -9.84 19.56
C THR A 180 26.03 -11.23 20.17
N SER A 181 26.58 -12.18 19.41
CA SER A 181 27.06 -13.43 19.98
C SER A 181 28.21 -13.08 20.91
N SER A 182 27.91 -12.97 22.21
CA SER A 182 28.93 -13.00 23.24
C SER A 182 29.48 -14.43 23.27
N ALA A 183 30.49 -14.69 22.45
CA ALA A 183 31.37 -15.83 22.64
C ALA A 183 32.15 -15.56 23.94
N ALA A 184 31.69 -16.13 25.04
CA ALA A 184 32.42 -16.14 26.29
C ALA A 184 33.76 -16.88 26.08
N PRO A 185 34.90 -16.34 26.53
CA PRO A 185 36.17 -17.03 26.44
C PRO A 185 36.19 -18.25 27.37
N SER A 186 36.51 -19.40 26.80
CA SER A 186 36.70 -20.67 27.50
C SER A 186 37.76 -20.52 28.60
N ALA A 187 37.39 -20.81 29.85
CA ALA A 187 38.32 -20.85 30.97
C ALA A 187 39.32 -22.04 30.82
N PRO A 188 40.59 -21.89 31.22
CA PRO A 188 41.57 -22.97 31.17
C PRO A 188 41.30 -24.02 32.25
N SER A 189 41.36 -25.28 31.86
CA SER A 189 41.25 -26.48 32.71
C SER A 189 42.42 -26.58 33.69
N ALA A 190 42.10 -26.77 34.98
CA ALA A 190 43.07 -27.06 36.03
C ALA A 190 43.53 -28.54 35.96
N PRO A 191 44.80 -28.85 36.33
CA PRO A 191 45.32 -30.21 36.29
C PRO A 191 44.87 -31.04 37.52
N SER A 192 44.54 -32.29 37.25
CA SER A 192 44.14 -33.31 38.22
C SER A 192 45.30 -33.71 39.14
N GLY A 193 45.05 -33.74 40.45
CA GLY A 193 45.85 -34.46 41.44
C GLY A 193 45.05 -35.64 41.99
#